data_AF-A0A4Y2WCV6-F1
#
_entry.id   AF-A0A4Y2WCV6-F1
#
_cell.length_a   1.000
_cell.length_b   1.000
_cell.length_c   1.000
_cell.angle_alpha   90.00
_cell.angle_beta   90.00
_cell.angle_gamma   90.00
#
_symmetry.space_group_name_H-M   'P 1'
#
loop_
_entity.id
_entity.type
_entity.pdbx_description
1 polymer ?
#
loop_
_entity_poly.entity_id
_entity_poly.type
_entity_poly.pdbx_seq_one_letter_code
_entity_poly.pdbx_strand_id
1 'polypeptide(L)'
;MTEDTGVLIKKKRAALRTAVTKYIQQLEKELKKNEPDDGEFEELLEHLSEKFESLKVADRECETLYKPAEIDKELEVAEQYRDKIITWRFRAKKHLRKSNKLNSNCDSGTTTEIAKLTETINIKLPKINIPKFYGEINQWLSFWNS
;
A
#
# COMPACT_ATOMS: atom_id res chain seq x y z
N MET A 1 45.61 -2.30 -4.26
CA MET A 1 44.51 -1.68 -3.47
C MET A 1 43.12 -1.91 -4.07
N THR A 2 42.98 -2.43 -5.30
CA THR A 2 41.69 -2.67 -5.97
C THR A 2 41.02 -4.01 -5.62
N GLU A 3 41.78 -5.00 -5.15
CA GLU A 3 41.23 -6.31 -4.77
C GLU A 3 40.43 -6.26 -3.46
N ASP A 4 40.87 -5.45 -2.49
CA ASP A 4 40.24 -5.32 -1.18
C ASP A 4 38.87 -4.63 -1.25
N THR A 5 38.75 -3.61 -2.12
CA THR A 5 37.48 -2.94 -2.38
C THR A 5 36.48 -3.87 -3.09
N GLY A 6 36.94 -4.69 -4.04
CA GLY A 6 36.09 -5.66 -4.71
C GLY A 6 35.53 -6.74 -3.78
N VAL A 7 36.34 -7.24 -2.85
CA VAL A 7 35.90 -8.19 -1.81
C VAL A 7 34.86 -7.56 -0.88
N LEU A 8 35.05 -6.29 -0.50
CA LEU A 8 34.11 -5.57 0.36
C LEU A 8 32.74 -5.39 -0.30
N ILE A 9 32.70 -5.03 -1.59
CA ILE A 9 31.44 -4.85 -2.34
C ILE A 9 30.68 -6.18 -2.42
N LYS A 10 31.38 -7.29 -2.73
CA LYS A 10 30.76 -8.63 -2.78
C LYS A 10 30.21 -9.05 -1.42
N LYS A 11 30.91 -8.77 -0.31
CA LYS A 11 30.42 -9.02 1.05
C LYS A 11 29.19 -8.18 1.39
N LYS A 12 29.20 -6.88 1.06
CA LYS A 12 28.06 -5.97 1.26
C LYS A 12 26.82 -6.47 0.52
N ARG A 13 26.97 -6.88 -0.75
CA ARG A 13 25.89 -7.49 -1.55
C ARG A 13 25.34 -8.75 -0.90
N ALA A 14 26.20 -9.66 -0.43
CA ALA A 14 25.78 -10.88 0.25
C ALA A 14 24.98 -10.56 1.53
N ALA A 15 25.45 -9.63 2.36
CA ALA A 15 24.73 -9.19 3.55
C ALA A 15 23.36 -8.59 3.22
N LEU A 16 23.27 -7.77 2.17
CA LEU A 16 22.02 -7.18 1.70
C LEU A 16 21.04 -8.25 1.21
N ARG A 17 21.48 -9.27 0.47
CA ARG A 17 20.65 -10.41 0.05
C ARG A 17 20.09 -11.19 1.23
N THR A 18 20.91 -11.43 2.25
CA THR A 18 20.48 -12.08 3.50
C THR A 18 19.43 -11.24 4.22
N ALA A 19 19.65 -9.92 4.33
CA ALA A 19 18.69 -9.01 4.95
C ALA A 19 17.36 -8.97 4.19
N VAL A 20 17.39 -8.83 2.86
CA VAL A 20 16.20 -8.89 2.00
C VAL A 20 15.43 -10.19 2.21
N THR A 21 16.12 -11.34 2.22
CA THR A 21 15.48 -12.64 2.42
C THR A 21 14.82 -12.73 3.80
N LYS A 22 15.46 -12.18 4.84
CA LYS A 22 14.90 -12.12 6.19
C LYS A 22 13.62 -11.26 6.24
N TYR A 23 13.63 -10.07 5.63
CA TYR A 23 12.43 -9.22 5.58
C TYR A 23 11.30 -9.87 4.78
N ILE A 24 11.61 -10.54 3.67
CA ILE A 24 10.63 -11.33 2.93
C ILE A 24 10.01 -12.39 3.85
N GLN A 25 10.83 -13.19 4.55
CA GLN A 25 10.34 -14.22 5.48
C GLN A 25 9.47 -13.65 6.61
N GLN A 26 9.82 -12.48 7.13
CA GLN A 26 9.00 -11.77 8.12
C GLN A 26 7.66 -11.35 7.52
N LEU A 27 7.64 -10.75 6.33
CA LEU A 27 6.40 -10.43 5.60
C LEU A 27 5.55 -11.68 5.33
N GLU A 28 6.15 -12.82 4.96
CA GLU A 28 5.39 -14.06 4.78
C GLU A 28 4.78 -14.55 6.09
N LYS A 29 5.50 -14.40 7.21
CA LYS A 29 5.05 -14.81 8.54
C LYS A 29 3.90 -13.92 9.03
N GLU A 30 4.03 -12.60 8.87
CA GLU A 30 2.98 -11.63 9.21
C GLU A 30 1.71 -11.89 8.39
N LEU A 31 1.85 -12.14 7.08
CA LEU A 31 0.70 -12.43 6.21
C LEU A 31 -0.04 -13.74 6.57
N LYS A 32 0.63 -14.67 7.26
CA LYS A 32 0.03 -15.94 7.72
C LYS A 32 -0.66 -15.82 9.08
N LYS A 33 -0.51 -14.71 9.81
CA LYS A 33 -1.22 -14.49 11.07
C LYS A 33 -2.73 -14.31 10.80
N ASN A 34 -3.57 -14.74 11.74
CA ASN A 34 -5.03 -14.57 11.65
C ASN A 34 -5.44 -13.09 11.70
N GLU A 35 -4.69 -12.27 12.43
CA GLU A 35 -4.81 -10.81 12.47
C GLU A 35 -3.42 -10.21 12.19
N PRO A 36 -3.09 -9.94 10.92
CA PRO A 36 -1.87 -9.22 10.56
C PRO A 36 -1.95 -7.78 11.07
N ASP A 37 -0.90 -7.30 11.75
CA ASP A 37 -0.77 -5.89 12.10
C ASP A 37 -0.33 -5.12 10.85
N ASP A 38 -1.22 -4.30 10.29
CA ASP A 38 -0.93 -3.50 9.10
C ASP A 38 0.21 -2.49 9.33
N GLY A 39 0.41 -2.01 10.55
CA GLY A 39 1.48 -1.08 10.90
C GLY A 39 2.85 -1.75 10.87
N GLU A 40 3.00 -2.88 11.59
CA GLU A 40 4.23 -3.69 11.52
C GLU A 40 4.50 -4.16 10.08
N PHE A 41 3.44 -4.49 9.34
CA PHE A 41 3.56 -4.96 7.97
C PHE A 41 3.98 -3.85 6.99
N GLU A 42 3.52 -2.62 7.18
CA GLU A 42 3.96 -1.44 6.42
C GLU A 42 5.42 -1.08 6.74
N GLU A 43 5.83 -1.13 8.01
CA GLU A 43 7.22 -0.90 8.42
C GLU A 43 8.18 -1.92 7.79
N LEU A 44 7.82 -3.21 7.82
CA LEU A 44 8.59 -4.27 7.18
C LEU A 44 8.71 -4.07 5.66
N LEU A 45 7.67 -3.54 5.01
CA LEU A 45 7.68 -3.22 3.59
C LEU A 45 8.63 -2.06 3.28
N GLU A 46 8.66 -1.03 4.11
CA GLU A 46 9.54 0.13 3.92
C GLU A 46 11.01 -0.29 4.08
N HIS A 47 11.33 -1.08 5.10
CA HIS A 47 12.67 -1.65 5.26
C HIS A 47 13.08 -2.55 4.09
N LEU A 48 12.18 -3.39 3.58
CA LEU A 48 12.46 -4.20 2.38
C LEU A 48 12.76 -3.30 1.16
N SER A 49 12.02 -2.20 1.00
CA SER A 49 12.20 -1.24 -0.09
C SER A 49 13.57 -0.54 -0.01
N GLU A 50 13.95 -0.06 1.17
CA GLU A 50 15.25 0.59 1.42
C GLU A 50 16.43 -0.37 1.14
N LYS A 51 16.35 -1.61 1.65
CA LYS A 51 17.40 -2.62 1.41
C LYS A 51 17.45 -3.06 -0.05
N PHE A 52 16.33 -3.04 -0.76
CA PHE A 52 16.31 -3.32 -2.20
C PHE A 52 17.04 -2.26 -3.01
N GLU A 53 16.81 -0.98 -2.73
CA GLU A 53 17.55 0.10 -3.42
C GLU A 53 19.05 0.03 -3.10
N SER A 54 19.40 -0.27 -1.84
CA SER A 54 20.80 -0.52 -1.44
C SER A 54 21.42 -1.72 -2.18
N LEU A 55 20.65 -2.79 -2.38
CA LEU A 55 21.09 -3.98 -3.12
C LEU A 55 21.30 -3.68 -4.60
N LYS A 56 20.43 -2.89 -5.24
CA LYS A 56 20.65 -2.47 -6.64
C LYS A 56 21.95 -1.70 -6.84
N VAL A 57 22.30 -0.84 -5.90
CA VAL A 57 23.58 -0.10 -5.96
C VAL A 57 24.74 -1.08 -5.83
N ALA A 58 24.70 -1.99 -4.86
CA ALA A 58 25.74 -3.00 -4.68
C ALA A 58 25.85 -4.00 -5.85
N ASP A 59 24.73 -4.34 -6.50
CA ASP A 59 24.71 -5.18 -7.71
C ASP A 59 25.43 -4.47 -8.88
N ARG A 60 25.12 -3.19 -9.13
CA ARG A 60 25.80 -2.38 -10.15
C ARG A 60 27.30 -2.24 -9.88
N GLU A 61 27.68 -2.00 -8.63
CA GLU A 61 29.08 -1.95 -8.23
C GLU A 61 29.77 -3.32 -8.47
N CYS A 62 29.08 -4.43 -8.19
CA CYS A 62 29.58 -5.78 -8.43
C CYS A 62 29.73 -6.15 -9.91
N GLU A 63 28.89 -5.64 -10.81
CA GLU A 63 28.94 -5.94 -12.26
C GLU A 63 30.35 -5.64 -12.84
N THR A 64 31.00 -4.58 -12.36
CA THR A 64 32.35 -4.17 -12.79
C THR A 64 33.47 -5.12 -12.33
N LEU A 65 33.17 -6.05 -11.43
CA LEU A 65 34.15 -6.95 -10.80
C LEU A 65 34.12 -8.38 -11.35
N TYR A 66 33.17 -8.71 -12.22
CA TYR A 66 33.03 -10.07 -12.76
C TYR A 66 33.79 -10.24 -14.08
N LYS A 67 34.32 -11.45 -14.28
CA LYS A 67 34.87 -11.86 -15.57
C LYS A 67 33.72 -12.16 -16.53
N PRO A 68 33.89 -11.99 -17.85
CA PRO A 68 32.84 -12.24 -18.85
C PRO A 68 32.14 -13.61 -18.71
N ALA A 69 32.88 -14.65 -18.35
CA ALA A 69 32.34 -16.01 -18.20
C ALA A 69 31.47 -16.22 -16.93
N GLU A 70 31.51 -15.30 -15.96
CA GLU A 70 30.76 -15.39 -14.70
C GLU A 70 29.56 -14.44 -14.65
N ILE A 71 29.49 -13.47 -15.56
CA ILE A 71 28.46 -12.41 -15.59
C ILE A 71 27.05 -13.00 -15.78
N ASP A 72 26.86 -13.93 -16.72
CA ASP A 72 25.53 -14.46 -17.03
C ASP A 72 24.88 -15.17 -15.83
N LYS A 73 25.65 -15.99 -15.12
CA LYS A 73 25.19 -16.70 -13.92
C LYS A 73 24.85 -15.72 -12.80
N GLU A 74 25.67 -14.70 -12.60
CA GLU A 74 25.45 -13.69 -11.57
C GLU A 74 24.24 -12.79 -11.88
N LEU A 75 24.01 -12.50 -13.17
CA LEU A 75 22.85 -11.76 -13.64
C LEU A 75 21.56 -12.55 -13.40
N GLU A 76 21.55 -13.84 -13.74
CA GLU A 76 20.41 -14.73 -13.47
C GLU A 76 20.05 -14.75 -11.98
N VAL A 77 21.06 -14.90 -11.11
CA VAL A 77 20.84 -14.87 -9.66
C VAL A 77 20.30 -13.50 -9.21
N ALA A 78 20.84 -12.39 -9.73
CA ALA A 78 20.37 -11.05 -9.38
C ALA A 78 18.90 -10.82 -9.77
N GLU A 79 18.51 -11.27 -10.97
CA GLU A 79 17.12 -11.18 -11.44
C GLU A 79 16.17 -12.04 -10.58
N GLN A 80 16.58 -13.23 -10.16
CA GLN A 80 15.76 -14.04 -9.22
C GLN A 80 15.48 -13.31 -7.89
N TYR A 81 16.45 -12.55 -7.36
CA TYR A 81 16.21 -11.74 -6.16
C TYR A 81 15.30 -10.55 -6.47
N ARG A 82 15.47 -9.88 -7.61
CA ARG A 82 14.57 -8.79 -8.04
C ARG A 82 13.12 -9.26 -8.14
N ASP A 83 12.87 -10.36 -8.83
CA ASP A 83 11.52 -10.91 -9.03
C ASP A 83 10.85 -11.27 -7.70
N LYS A 84 11.59 -11.89 -6.78
CA LYS A 84 11.11 -12.19 -5.42
C LYS A 84 10.72 -10.92 -4.68
N ILE A 85 11.56 -9.89 -4.72
CA ILE A 85 11.30 -8.62 -4.04
C ILE A 85 10.09 -7.92 -4.65
N ILE A 86 9.99 -7.84 -5.99
CA ILE A 86 8.85 -7.24 -6.68
C ILE A 86 7.56 -7.95 -6.31
N THR A 87 7.57 -9.29 -6.34
CA THR A 87 6.42 -10.12 -5.95
C THR A 87 5.96 -9.80 -4.54
N TRP A 88 6.88 -9.73 -3.58
CA TRP A 88 6.55 -9.46 -2.18
C TRP A 88 6.13 -8.02 -1.94
N ARG A 89 6.74 -7.03 -2.60
CA ARG A 89 6.28 -5.63 -2.56
C ARG A 89 4.85 -5.51 -3.09
N PHE A 90 4.54 -6.19 -4.19
CA PHE A 90 3.20 -6.17 -4.76
C PHE A 90 2.18 -6.82 -3.82
N ARG A 91 2.51 -8.00 -3.28
CA ARG A 91 1.65 -8.70 -2.30
C ARG A 91 1.41 -7.83 -1.06
N ALA A 92 2.45 -7.20 -0.55
CA ALA A 92 2.36 -6.35 0.62
C ALA A 92 1.45 -5.13 0.38
N LYS A 93 1.69 -4.40 -0.72
CA LYS A 93 0.81 -3.28 -1.12
C LYS A 93 -0.64 -3.73 -1.34
N LYS A 94 -0.85 -4.93 -1.90
CA LYS A 94 -2.20 -5.48 -2.10
C LYS A 94 -2.90 -5.77 -0.77
N HIS A 95 -2.18 -6.26 0.24
CA HIS A 95 -2.70 -6.48 1.59
C HIS A 95 -3.15 -5.17 2.23
N LEU A 96 -2.26 -4.17 2.28
CA LEU A 96 -2.55 -2.85 2.86
C LEU A 96 -3.76 -2.18 2.20
N ARG A 97 -3.88 -2.27 0.86
CA ARG A 97 -5.06 -1.76 0.13
C ARG A 97 -6.34 -2.46 0.53
N LYS A 98 -6.30 -3.77 0.80
CA LYS A 98 -7.47 -4.54 1.22
C LYS A 98 -7.86 -4.17 2.66
N SER A 99 -6.89 -4.03 3.56
CA SER A 99 -7.16 -3.65 4.95
C SER A 99 -7.69 -2.22 5.06
N ASN A 100 -7.07 -1.25 4.38
CA ASN A 100 -7.58 0.12 4.32
C ASN A 100 -9.00 0.21 3.75
N LYS A 101 -9.39 -0.66 2.81
CA LYS A 101 -10.77 -0.72 2.31
C LYS A 101 -11.75 -1.24 3.36
N LEU A 102 -11.36 -2.22 4.17
CA LEU A 102 -12.19 -2.72 5.27
C LEU A 102 -12.36 -1.65 6.36
N ASN A 103 -11.30 -0.91 6.67
CA ASN A 103 -11.33 0.20 7.64
C ASN A 103 -12.04 1.46 7.12
N SER A 104 -11.99 1.72 5.81
CA SER A 104 -12.72 2.84 5.16
C SER A 104 -14.22 2.58 5.03
N ASN A 105 -14.68 1.34 5.21
CA ASN A 105 -16.09 0.99 5.08
C ASN A 105 -16.94 1.37 6.31
N CYS A 106 -16.37 2.02 7.32
CA CYS A 106 -17.10 2.59 8.46
C CYS A 106 -17.21 4.12 8.47
N ASP A 107 -16.67 4.84 7.47
CA ASP A 107 -16.79 6.30 7.44
C ASP A 107 -16.74 6.84 6.01
N SER A 108 -17.87 6.74 5.31
CA SER A 108 -18.30 7.68 4.26
C SER A 108 -19.67 7.26 3.75
N GLY A 109 -20.71 7.79 4.38
CA GLY A 109 -22.02 7.89 3.76
C GLY A 109 -21.93 8.85 2.59
N THR A 110 -21.74 8.34 1.39
CA THR A 110 -22.30 8.95 0.17
C THR A 110 -22.23 7.97 -0.99
N THR A 111 -23.36 7.85 -1.69
CA THR A 111 -23.50 7.43 -3.09
C THR A 111 -23.30 5.95 -3.49
N THR A 112 -23.89 4.95 -2.80
CA THR A 112 -24.31 3.71 -3.52
C THR A 112 -25.39 2.82 -2.86
N GLU A 113 -26.31 3.35 -2.06
CA GLU A 113 -27.33 2.52 -1.36
C GLU A 113 -28.79 2.73 -1.80
N ILE A 114 -29.05 3.19 -3.03
CA ILE A 114 -30.44 3.30 -3.52
C ILE A 114 -31.01 1.91 -3.92
N ALA A 115 -30.17 0.90 -4.14
CA ALA A 115 -30.62 -0.40 -4.65
C ALA A 115 -31.06 -1.42 -3.57
N LYS A 116 -30.97 -1.12 -2.27
CA LYS A 116 -31.36 -2.06 -1.19
C LYS A 116 -32.56 -1.63 -0.34
N LEU A 117 -33.14 -0.45 -0.58
CA LEU A 117 -34.27 0.05 0.20
C LEU A 117 -35.63 -0.29 -0.47
N THR A 118 -35.88 -1.58 -0.73
CA THR A 118 -37.22 -2.06 -1.15
C THR A 118 -37.94 -2.84 -0.06
N GLU A 119 -37.45 -2.83 1.17
CA GLU A 119 -38.27 -3.19 2.33
C GLU A 119 -38.93 -1.91 2.82
N THR A 120 -40.25 -1.88 2.69
CA THR A 120 -41.13 -0.73 2.93
C THR A 120 -41.05 -0.26 4.39
N ILE A 121 -40.07 0.59 4.71
CA ILE A 121 -40.05 1.29 5.99
C ILE A 121 -41.13 2.37 5.93
N ASN A 122 -42.28 2.10 6.55
CA ASN A 122 -43.40 3.02 6.64
C ASN A 122 -43.10 4.09 7.71
N ILE A 123 -42.22 5.04 7.37
CA ILE A 123 -41.85 6.15 8.24
C ILE A 123 -42.90 7.26 8.06
N LYS A 124 -43.69 7.54 9.10
CA LYS A 124 -44.56 8.72 9.13
C LYS A 124 -43.70 9.96 9.40
N LEU A 125 -43.44 10.73 8.35
CA LEU A 125 -42.75 12.02 8.48
C LEU A 125 -43.64 13.05 9.19
N PRO A 126 -43.07 13.89 10.08
CA PRO A 126 -43.81 15.01 10.64
C PRO A 126 -44.25 15.95 9.52
N LYS A 127 -45.49 16.41 9.60
CA LYS A 127 -46.10 17.24 8.57
C LYS A 127 -45.53 18.66 8.68
N ILE A 128 -44.67 19.04 7.74
CA ILE A 128 -44.08 20.38 7.66
C ILE A 128 -45.05 21.27 6.89
N ASN A 129 -45.64 22.27 7.55
CA ASN A 129 -46.40 23.31 6.88
C ASN A 129 -45.45 24.40 6.39
N ILE A 130 -45.11 24.35 5.11
CA ILE A 130 -44.33 25.41 4.47
C ILE A 130 -45.28 26.59 4.18
N PRO A 131 -45.02 27.80 4.70
CA PRO A 131 -45.81 28.97 4.35
C PRO A 131 -45.74 29.23 2.84
N LYS A 132 -46.83 29.69 2.23
CA LYS A 132 -46.88 29.98 0.79
C LYS A 132 -46.57 31.44 0.56
N PHE A 133 -45.56 31.72 -0.27
CA PHE A 133 -45.26 33.08 -0.73
C PHE A 133 -45.95 33.33 -2.07
N TYR A 134 -46.84 34.33 -2.11
CA TYR A 134 -47.67 34.62 -3.29
C TYR A 134 -47.07 35.68 -4.23
N GLY A 135 -45.80 36.05 -4.05
CA GLY A 135 -45.11 36.99 -4.95
C GLY A 135 -45.27 38.47 -4.59
N GLU A 136 -45.94 38.80 -3.48
CA GLU A 136 -45.98 40.16 -2.98
C GLU A 136 -44.63 40.55 -2.36
N ILE A 137 -43.90 41.45 -3.01
CA ILE A 137 -42.56 41.90 -2.57
C ILE A 137 -42.54 42.38 -1.12
N ASN A 138 -43.61 43.02 -0.63
CA ASN A 138 -43.71 43.49 0.74
C ASN A 138 -43.77 42.36 1.79
N GLN A 139 -44.15 41.15 1.37
CA GLN A 139 -44.23 39.97 2.25
C GLN A 139 -42.91 39.17 2.28
N TRP A 140 -41.92 39.52 1.44
CA TRP A 140 -40.68 38.77 1.29
C TRP A 140 -39.87 38.71 2.60
N LEU A 141 -39.73 39.85 3.29
CA LEU A 141 -38.99 39.89 4.56
C LEU A 141 -39.70 39.11 5.67
N SER A 142 -41.02 39.15 5.73
CA SER A 142 -41.80 38.41 6.75
C SER A 142 -41.80 36.91 6.49
N PHE A 143 -41.73 36.49 5.22
CA PHE A 143 -41.67 35.09 4.81
C PHE A 143 -40.42 34.36 5.32
N TRP A 144 -39.25 35.02 5.29
CA TRP A 144 -37.99 34.42 5.75
C TRP A 144 -37.80 34.44 7.26
N ASN A 145 -38.57 35.27 7.98
CA ASN A 145 -38.44 35.48 9.41
C ASN A 145 -39.53 34.77 10.25
N SER A 146 -40.36 33.91 9.63
CA SER A 146 -41.45 33.15 10.28
C SER A 146 -41.09 31.69 10.55
#